data_AF-A0A7V4ZCC5-F1
#
_entry.id   AF-A0A7V4ZCC5-F1
#
_cell.length_a   1.000
_cell.length_b   1.000
_cell.length_c   1.000
_cell.angle_alpha   90.00
_cell.angle_beta   90.00
_cell.angle_gamma   90.00
#
_symmetry.space_group_name_H-M   'P 1'
#
loop_
_entity.id
_entity.type
_entity.pdbx_description
1 polymer ?
#
loop_
_entity_poly.entity_id
_entity_poly.type
_entity_poly.pdbx_seq_one_letter_code
_entity_poly.pdbx_strand_id
1 'polypeptide(L)'
;MSEMRWNPLLGEWVVTATHRQERTFLPPPDHCPLCPTKPGGFESEVPFPDYDVAVFENRFPTFFPAPPAPSVSATDLYAVRPAQGVCEVVLYTPRHDTTLAQLPLSQYAKLVRVWTDRYTELGNLPYVQYVLIFENKGEEIGVTLHHPHGQIYAFPFIPPVLEREIQQATAHEARTGRCLFCDILAEERTDGRRMVAENDGFAAFVPFFARWPYEVHIFSRRHIGAMPEFTAAECADFARILKTVL
;
A
#
# COMPACT_ATOMS: atom_id res chain seq x y z
N MET A 1 9.13 -21.36 -3.96
CA MET A 1 8.20 -21.74 -2.88
C MET A 1 7.64 -20.46 -2.25
N SER A 2 6.33 -20.46 -1.96
CA SER A 2 5.69 -19.48 -1.07
C SER A 2 4.55 -20.12 -0.29
N GLU A 3 4.51 -19.93 1.03
CA GLU A 3 3.52 -20.51 1.94
C GLU A 3 3.32 -19.64 3.18
N MET A 4 2.17 -19.78 3.84
CA MET A 4 1.84 -19.11 5.09
C MET A 4 2.04 -20.07 6.26
N ARG A 5 2.74 -19.62 7.30
CA ARG A 5 3.03 -20.36 8.53
C ARG A 5 2.47 -19.61 9.72
N TRP A 6 1.78 -20.31 10.60
CA TRP A 6 1.19 -19.71 11.80
C TRP A 6 2.25 -19.48 12.88
N ASN A 7 2.28 -18.27 13.44
CA ASN A 7 3.05 -17.93 14.62
C ASN A 7 2.16 -18.05 15.87
N PRO A 8 2.33 -19.10 16.70
CA PRO A 8 1.47 -19.32 17.87
C PRO A 8 1.75 -18.33 19.02
N LEU A 9 2.89 -17.63 19.01
CA LEU A 9 3.21 -16.66 20.07
C LEU A 9 2.42 -15.35 19.91
N LEU A 10 2.22 -14.92 18.68
CA LEU A 10 1.57 -13.64 18.35
C LEU A 10 0.16 -13.84 17.77
N GLY A 11 -0.19 -15.08 17.42
CA GLY A 11 -1.49 -15.37 16.82
C GLY A 11 -1.63 -14.78 15.41
N GLU A 12 -0.57 -14.86 14.60
CA GLU A 12 -0.52 -14.22 13.28
C GLU A 12 0.05 -15.13 12.19
N TRP A 13 -0.29 -14.84 10.93
CA TRP A 13 0.28 -15.52 9.78
C TRP A 13 1.57 -14.83 9.32
N VAL A 14 2.61 -15.64 9.13
CA VAL A 14 3.89 -15.23 8.54
C VAL A 14 4.03 -15.85 7.16
N VAL A 15 4.33 -15.03 6.15
CA VAL A 15 4.53 -15.54 4.79
C VAL A 15 6.00 -15.83 4.54
N THR A 16 6.29 -17.06 4.14
CA THR A 16 7.64 -17.51 3.80
C THR A 16 7.76 -17.69 2.29
N ALA A 17 8.51 -16.81 1.64
CA ALA A 17 8.70 -16.81 0.18
C ALA A 17 10.19 -16.89 -0.17
N THR A 18 10.72 -18.11 -0.35
CA THR A 18 12.16 -18.36 -0.48
C THR A 18 12.78 -17.85 -1.78
N HIS A 19 12.01 -17.82 -2.86
CA HIS A 19 12.43 -17.34 -4.19
C HIS A 19 12.77 -15.84 -4.21
N ARG A 20 12.40 -15.09 -3.17
CA ARG A 20 12.70 -13.66 -3.04
C ARG A 20 14.19 -13.37 -2.86
N GLN A 21 15.02 -14.36 -2.53
CA GLN A 21 16.48 -14.19 -2.48
C GLN A 21 17.09 -13.91 -3.87
N GLU A 22 16.36 -14.23 -4.95
CA GLU A 22 16.80 -14.03 -6.34
C GLU A 22 16.34 -12.68 -6.92
N ARG A 23 15.83 -11.78 -6.07
CA ARG A 23 15.34 -10.47 -6.50
C ARG A 23 16.44 -9.66 -7.16
N THR A 24 16.07 -8.92 -8.19
CA THR A 24 16.95 -7.93 -8.82
C THR A 24 17.45 -6.95 -7.77
N PHE A 25 18.77 -6.89 -7.60
CA PHE A 25 19.43 -6.04 -6.63
C PHE A 25 20.25 -4.98 -7.37
N LEU A 26 19.84 -3.71 -7.25
CA LEU A 26 20.53 -2.53 -7.78
C LEU A 26 21.03 -2.73 -9.23
N PRO A 27 20.13 -2.93 -10.20
CA PRO A 27 20.54 -2.98 -11.59
C PRO A 27 21.10 -1.61 -12.00
N PRO A 28 22.05 -1.57 -12.96
CA PRO A 28 22.45 -0.33 -13.60
C PRO A 28 21.23 0.47 -14.09
N PRO A 29 21.25 1.83 -14.06
CA PRO A 29 20.08 2.63 -14.45
C PRO A 29 19.54 2.34 -15.86
N ASP A 30 20.43 2.00 -16.80
CA ASP A 30 20.09 1.62 -18.18
C ASP A 30 19.46 0.21 -18.31
N HIS A 31 19.46 -0.56 -17.23
CA HIS A 31 18.85 -1.88 -17.11
C HIS A 31 17.76 -1.92 -16.03
N CYS A 32 17.13 -0.77 -15.75
CA CYS A 32 16.03 -0.72 -14.81
C CYS A 32 14.84 -1.56 -15.33
N PRO A 33 14.37 -2.59 -14.58
CA PRO A 33 13.26 -3.45 -15.01
C PRO A 33 11.90 -2.73 -14.99
N LEU A 34 11.84 -1.51 -14.47
CA LEU A 34 10.63 -0.70 -14.36
C LEU A 34 10.57 0.44 -15.38
N CYS A 35 11.64 0.69 -16.14
CA CYS A 35 11.62 1.68 -17.22
C CYS A 35 10.82 1.16 -18.43
N PRO A 36 10.19 2.03 -19.25
CA PRO A 36 9.58 1.61 -20.51
C PRO A 36 10.58 0.89 -21.43
N THR A 37 10.14 -0.19 -22.06
CA THR A 37 10.94 -0.89 -23.08
C THR A 37 11.02 -0.02 -24.34
N LYS A 38 12.22 0.47 -24.67
CA LYS A 38 12.47 1.25 -25.88
C LYS A 38 12.82 0.33 -27.06
N PRO A 39 12.49 0.68 -28.32
CA PRO A 39 12.89 -0.10 -29.49
C PRO A 39 14.41 -0.36 -29.53
N GLY A 40 14.81 -1.63 -29.52
CA GLY A 40 16.22 -2.05 -29.50
C GLY A 40 16.92 -1.91 -28.14
N GLY A 41 16.17 -1.58 -27.07
CA GLY A 41 16.68 -1.47 -25.70
C GLY A 41 16.47 -2.74 -24.87
N PHE A 42 16.79 -2.64 -23.59
CA PHE A 42 16.54 -3.68 -22.59
C PHE A 42 15.04 -3.95 -22.43
N GLU A 43 14.65 -5.22 -22.49
CA GLU A 43 13.27 -5.66 -22.30
C GLU A 43 12.94 -5.70 -20.80
N SER A 44 11.97 -4.88 -20.40
CA SER A 44 11.60 -4.65 -19.00
C SER A 44 10.23 -5.26 -18.68
N GLU A 45 9.76 -5.09 -17.43
CA GLU A 45 8.38 -5.48 -17.05
C GLU A 45 7.31 -4.61 -17.74
N VAL A 46 7.73 -3.50 -18.37
CA VAL A 46 6.86 -2.58 -19.11
C VAL A 46 7.16 -2.72 -20.61
N PRO A 47 6.40 -3.53 -21.35
CA PRO A 47 6.68 -3.80 -22.77
C PRO A 47 6.35 -2.60 -23.68
N PHE A 48 5.69 -1.57 -23.14
CA PHE A 48 5.29 -0.38 -23.88
C PHE A 48 6.39 0.69 -23.86
N PRO A 49 6.51 1.50 -24.92
CA PRO A 49 7.52 2.54 -25.01
C PRO A 49 7.22 3.75 -24.11
N ASP A 50 6.00 3.87 -23.59
CA ASP A 50 5.57 4.94 -22.69
C ASP A 50 4.32 4.53 -21.88
N TYR A 51 4.05 5.24 -20.78
CA TYR A 51 2.83 5.09 -19.97
C TYR A 51 2.60 6.32 -19.08
N ASP A 52 1.38 6.47 -18.56
CA ASP A 52 1.11 7.44 -17.50
C ASP A 52 1.32 6.82 -16.12
N VAL A 53 0.59 5.74 -15.84
CA VAL A 53 0.73 4.88 -14.66
C VAL A 53 0.64 3.45 -15.19
N ALA A 54 1.51 2.55 -14.73
CA ALA A 54 1.48 1.14 -15.10
C ALA A 54 1.27 0.28 -13.86
N VAL A 55 0.46 -0.76 -13.97
CA VAL A 55 0.23 -1.75 -12.90
C VAL A 55 0.42 -3.14 -13.49
N PHE A 56 1.19 -3.97 -12.79
CA PHE A 56 1.43 -5.36 -13.19
C PHE A 56 1.76 -6.23 -11.96
N GLU A 57 1.65 -7.54 -12.12
CA GLU A 57 1.98 -8.49 -11.08
C GLU A 57 3.48 -8.45 -10.76
N ASN A 58 3.82 -8.47 -9.47
CA ASN A 58 5.21 -8.45 -9.02
C ASN A 58 5.92 -9.72 -9.48
N ARG A 59 7.09 -9.58 -10.13
CA ARG A 59 7.91 -10.71 -10.58
C ARG A 59 8.37 -11.67 -9.47
N PHE A 60 8.49 -11.17 -8.24
CA PHE A 60 8.88 -11.96 -7.08
C PHE A 60 7.82 -11.84 -5.97
N PRO A 61 6.59 -12.31 -6.22
CA PRO A 61 5.45 -12.01 -5.37
C PRO A 61 5.46 -12.88 -4.11
N THR A 62 5.02 -12.32 -3.00
CA THR A 62 4.88 -13.08 -1.75
C THR A 62 3.62 -13.95 -1.77
N PHE A 63 2.59 -13.52 -2.48
CA PHE A 63 1.33 -14.23 -2.64
C PHE A 63 1.07 -14.52 -4.12
N PHE A 64 0.35 -15.60 -4.39
CA PHE A 64 -0.03 -16.00 -5.74
C PHE A 64 -1.55 -16.20 -5.82
N PRO A 65 -2.21 -15.87 -6.94
CA PRO A 65 -3.64 -16.16 -7.10
C PRO A 65 -3.95 -17.66 -6.98
N ALA A 66 -3.05 -18.49 -7.51
CA ALA A 66 -3.08 -19.95 -7.43
C ALA A 66 -1.74 -20.47 -6.87
N PRO A 67 -1.54 -20.41 -5.53
CA PRO A 67 -0.26 -20.81 -4.93
C PRO A 67 -0.06 -22.33 -5.03
N PRO A 68 1.21 -22.79 -5.13
CA PRO A 68 1.50 -24.21 -4.99
C PRO A 68 1.12 -24.71 -3.59
N ALA A 69 1.00 -26.03 -3.45
CA ALA A 69 0.84 -26.65 -2.14
C ALA A 69 2.04 -26.30 -1.22
N PRO A 70 1.81 -26.12 0.09
CA PRO A 70 2.89 -25.93 1.03
C PRO A 70 3.91 -27.06 0.98
N SER A 71 5.17 -26.71 1.17
CA SER A 71 6.32 -27.61 1.15
C SER A 71 6.54 -28.35 2.47
N VAL A 72 5.94 -27.84 3.54
CA VAL A 72 6.03 -28.39 4.89
C VAL A 72 4.65 -28.83 5.37
N SER A 73 4.60 -29.93 6.11
CA SER A 73 3.37 -30.42 6.72
C SER A 73 2.98 -29.59 7.94
N ALA A 74 1.68 -29.36 8.11
CA ALA A 74 1.15 -28.81 9.35
C ALA A 74 1.31 -29.80 10.52
N THR A 75 1.40 -29.26 11.73
CA THR A 75 1.29 -30.02 12.99
C THR A 75 0.15 -29.43 13.83
N ASP A 76 -0.16 -30.05 14.97
CA ASP A 76 -1.15 -29.52 15.91
C ASP A 76 -0.83 -28.10 16.40
N LEU A 77 0.46 -27.75 16.48
CA LEU A 77 0.93 -26.44 16.92
C LEU A 77 1.20 -25.48 15.75
N TYR A 78 1.67 -26.00 14.61
CA TYR A 78 2.11 -25.20 13.47
C TYR A 78 1.18 -25.42 12.28
N ALA A 79 0.17 -24.56 12.17
CA ALA A 79 -0.69 -24.53 11.00
C ALA A 79 0.07 -23.95 9.79
N VAL A 80 -0.17 -24.54 8.62
CA VAL A 80 0.46 -24.15 7.36
C VAL A 80 -0.64 -24.07 6.29
N ARG A 81 -0.62 -23.01 5.48
CA ARG A 81 -1.60 -22.78 4.42
C ARG A 81 -0.92 -22.27 3.13
N PRO A 82 -1.53 -22.48 1.96
CA PRO A 82 -1.05 -21.85 0.73
C PRO A 82 -1.07 -20.32 0.84
N ALA A 83 -0.06 -19.64 0.29
CA ALA A 83 0.03 -18.18 0.28
C ALA A 83 -0.82 -17.58 -0.86
N GLN A 84 -2.14 -17.73 -0.75
CA GLN A 84 -3.07 -17.22 -1.76
C GLN A 84 -3.22 -15.69 -1.63
N GLY A 85 -3.20 -14.95 -2.73
CA GLY A 85 -3.33 -13.49 -2.72
C GLY A 85 -2.72 -12.87 -3.97
N VAL A 86 -2.56 -11.55 -3.99
CA VAL A 86 -2.02 -10.84 -5.15
C VAL A 86 -0.96 -9.83 -4.69
N CYS A 87 0.14 -9.71 -5.43
CA CYS A 87 1.14 -8.66 -5.24
C CYS A 87 1.32 -7.91 -6.55
N GLU A 88 0.96 -6.63 -6.59
CA GLU A 88 1.14 -5.75 -7.75
C GLU A 88 2.23 -4.71 -7.49
N VAL A 89 2.87 -4.26 -8.57
CA VAL A 89 3.73 -3.09 -8.62
C VAL A 89 2.98 -1.99 -9.36
N VAL A 90 3.03 -0.77 -8.84
CA VAL A 90 2.39 0.42 -9.44
C VAL A 90 3.47 1.44 -9.78
N LEU A 91 3.73 1.67 -11.06
CA LEU A 91 4.71 2.66 -11.51
C LEU A 91 4.07 4.02 -11.67
N TYR A 92 4.65 5.03 -11.02
CA TYR A 92 4.04 6.36 -10.95
C TYR A 92 4.28 7.23 -12.17
N THR A 93 5.31 6.93 -12.96
CA THR A 93 5.72 7.70 -14.13
C THR A 93 6.73 6.88 -14.93
N PRO A 94 6.90 7.12 -16.25
CA PRO A 94 7.95 6.50 -17.08
C PRO A 94 9.34 7.10 -16.81
N ARG A 95 9.41 8.24 -16.10
CA ARG A 95 10.67 8.93 -15.79
C ARG A 95 11.36 8.27 -14.61
N HIS A 96 12.59 7.80 -14.81
CA HIS A 96 13.39 7.14 -13.79
C HIS A 96 13.90 8.12 -12.71
N ASP A 97 14.49 9.23 -13.13
CA ASP A 97 15.20 10.18 -12.25
C ASP A 97 14.27 11.22 -11.61
N THR A 98 13.16 10.78 -11.01
CA THR A 98 12.22 11.64 -10.29
C THR A 98 11.72 10.92 -9.04
N THR A 99 10.89 11.59 -8.26
CA THR A 99 10.16 11.01 -7.12
C THR A 99 8.70 11.40 -7.19
N LEU A 100 7.82 10.72 -6.43
CA LEU A 100 6.40 11.08 -6.35
C LEU A 100 6.20 12.57 -6.00
N ALA A 101 6.94 13.08 -5.01
CA ALA A 101 6.93 14.49 -4.57
C ALA A 101 7.15 15.50 -5.72
N GLN A 102 7.99 15.15 -6.69
CA GLN A 102 8.34 16.00 -7.83
C GLN A 102 7.32 15.91 -9.00
N LEU A 103 6.37 14.98 -8.94
CA LEU A 103 5.36 14.81 -10.00
C LEU A 103 4.31 15.93 -9.94
N PRO A 104 3.72 16.33 -11.08
CA PRO A 104 2.65 17.32 -11.10
C PRO A 104 1.39 16.77 -10.42
N LEU A 105 0.53 17.67 -9.92
CA LEU A 105 -0.74 17.29 -9.27
C LEU A 105 -1.64 16.41 -10.15
N SER A 106 -1.59 16.60 -11.47
CA SER A 106 -2.31 15.75 -12.43
C SER A 106 -1.92 14.28 -12.32
N GLN A 107 -0.67 13.98 -11.96
CA GLN A 107 -0.18 12.61 -11.80
C GLN A 107 -0.71 11.98 -10.51
N TYR A 108 -0.77 12.75 -9.41
CA TYR A 108 -1.43 12.30 -8.18
C TYR A 108 -2.90 11.97 -8.43
N ALA A 109 -3.62 12.82 -9.19
CA ALA A 109 -5.01 12.55 -9.54
C ALA A 109 -5.18 11.25 -10.36
N LYS A 110 -4.24 10.93 -11.25
CA LYS A 110 -4.22 9.63 -11.96
C LYS A 110 -3.96 8.48 -10.99
N LEU A 111 -2.99 8.61 -10.08
CA LEU A 111 -2.68 7.59 -9.08
C LEU A 111 -3.84 7.28 -8.16
N VAL A 112 -4.53 8.30 -7.64
CA VAL A 112 -5.73 8.10 -6.81
C VAL A 112 -6.77 7.27 -7.54
N ARG A 113 -7.01 7.53 -8.84
CA ARG A 113 -7.93 6.73 -9.65
C ARG A 113 -7.46 5.29 -9.80
N VAL A 114 -6.19 5.08 -10.11
CA VAL A 114 -5.61 3.73 -10.23
C VAL A 114 -5.70 2.98 -8.91
N TRP A 115 -5.39 3.61 -7.78
CA TRP A 115 -5.53 3.01 -6.46
C TRP A 115 -6.98 2.63 -6.15
N THR A 116 -7.95 3.50 -6.41
CA THR A 116 -9.37 3.19 -6.22
C THR A 116 -9.83 2.02 -7.11
N ASP A 117 -9.40 2.00 -8.37
CA ASP A 117 -9.70 0.93 -9.33
C ASP A 117 -9.12 -0.41 -8.86
N ARG A 118 -7.81 -0.48 -8.59
CA ARG A 118 -7.15 -1.70 -8.09
C ARG A 118 -7.71 -2.16 -6.76
N TYR A 119 -8.00 -1.24 -5.83
CA TYR A 119 -8.63 -1.56 -4.55
C TYR A 119 -9.98 -2.27 -4.75
N THR A 120 -10.79 -1.76 -5.68
CA THR A 120 -12.10 -2.33 -5.99
C THR A 120 -11.98 -3.69 -6.66
N GLU A 121 -11.11 -3.82 -7.67
CA GLU A 121 -10.93 -5.07 -8.40
C GLU A 121 -10.40 -6.19 -7.50
N LEU A 122 -9.30 -5.91 -6.77
CA LEU A 122 -8.68 -6.87 -5.88
C LEU A 122 -9.59 -7.22 -4.69
N GLY A 123 -10.32 -6.23 -4.16
CA GLY A 123 -11.26 -6.43 -3.05
C GLY A 123 -12.47 -7.27 -3.42
N ASN A 124 -12.81 -7.38 -4.71
CA ASN A 124 -13.90 -8.24 -5.19
C ASN A 124 -13.48 -9.72 -5.37
N LEU A 125 -12.19 -10.05 -5.18
CA LEU A 125 -11.73 -11.43 -5.23
C LEU A 125 -12.21 -12.18 -3.96
N PRO A 126 -12.84 -13.36 -4.09
CA PRO A 126 -13.54 -14.02 -2.99
C PRO A 126 -12.64 -14.48 -1.84
N TYR A 127 -11.34 -14.64 -2.11
CA TYR A 127 -10.36 -15.03 -1.10
C TYR A 127 -9.65 -13.83 -0.47
N VAL A 128 -9.86 -12.60 -0.94
CA VAL A 128 -9.21 -11.41 -0.41
C VAL A 128 -10.04 -10.84 0.75
N GLN A 129 -9.36 -10.57 1.88
CA GLN A 129 -9.96 -9.93 3.05
C GLN A 129 -9.45 -8.51 3.27
N TYR A 130 -8.28 -8.16 2.72
CA TYR A 130 -7.67 -6.85 2.90
C TYR A 130 -6.81 -6.46 1.70
N VAL A 131 -6.91 -5.21 1.23
CA VAL A 131 -6.06 -4.65 0.17
C VAL A 131 -5.21 -3.53 0.77
N LEU A 132 -3.89 -3.71 0.76
CA LEU A 132 -2.92 -2.73 1.24
C LEU A 132 -2.23 -2.07 0.07
N ILE A 133 -2.39 -0.75 -0.05
CA ILE A 133 -1.64 0.10 -0.99
C ILE A 133 -0.53 0.77 -0.20
N PHE A 134 0.73 0.62 -0.63
CA PHE A 134 1.87 1.18 0.09
C PHE A 134 3.03 1.54 -0.84
N GLU A 135 3.94 2.37 -0.34
CA GLU A 135 5.19 2.76 -1.00
C GLU A 135 6.34 2.54 -0.02
N ASN A 136 7.44 2.00 -0.50
CA ASN A 136 8.73 2.08 0.18
C ASN A 136 9.62 3.01 -0.65
N LYS A 137 10.15 4.07 -0.04
CA LYS A 137 11.02 5.05 -0.70
C LYS A 137 12.28 5.31 0.13
N GLY A 138 13.44 5.24 -0.52
CA GLY A 138 14.76 5.53 0.07
C GLY A 138 15.64 4.28 0.18
N GLU A 139 16.91 4.43 -0.18
CA GLU A 139 17.91 3.35 -0.08
C GLU A 139 18.09 2.91 1.39
N GLU A 140 17.99 3.87 2.31
CA GLU A 140 18.17 3.69 3.74
C GLU A 140 17.14 2.75 4.36
N ILE A 141 16.00 2.54 3.69
CA ILE A 141 14.95 1.59 4.12
C ILE A 141 14.88 0.34 3.24
N GLY A 142 15.92 0.08 2.45
CA GLY A 142 16.06 -1.16 1.68
C GLY A 142 15.38 -1.14 0.31
N VAL A 143 15.08 0.03 -0.26
CA VAL A 143 14.62 0.13 -1.65
C VAL A 143 15.78 -0.11 -2.60
N THR A 144 15.67 -1.16 -3.41
CA THR A 144 16.70 -1.59 -4.36
C THR A 144 16.44 -1.17 -5.81
N LEU A 145 15.32 -0.49 -6.06
CA LEU A 145 14.92 0.03 -7.38
C LEU A 145 14.49 1.49 -7.23
N HIS A 146 15.27 2.41 -7.81
CA HIS A 146 15.05 3.86 -7.66
C HIS A 146 13.86 4.40 -8.45
N HIS A 147 13.39 3.67 -9.46
CA HIS A 147 12.27 4.09 -10.30
C HIS A 147 11.02 4.32 -9.43
N PRO A 148 10.30 5.45 -9.55
CA PRO A 148 9.14 5.75 -8.70
C PRO A 148 8.03 4.72 -8.80
N HIS A 149 7.81 3.98 -7.72
CA HIS A 149 6.80 2.94 -7.67
C HIS A 149 6.26 2.71 -6.26
N GLY A 150 5.01 2.25 -6.22
CA GLY A 150 4.38 1.65 -5.04
C GLY A 150 4.07 0.18 -5.29
N GLN A 151 3.39 -0.41 -4.32
CA GLN A 151 2.95 -1.80 -4.35
C GLN A 151 1.52 -1.91 -3.82
N ILE A 152 0.79 -2.92 -4.30
CA ILE A 152 -0.52 -3.28 -3.77
C ILE A 152 -0.52 -4.76 -3.42
N TYR A 153 -0.79 -5.07 -2.16
CA TYR A 153 -0.88 -6.44 -1.68
C TYR A 153 -2.32 -6.75 -1.29
N ALA A 154 -2.92 -7.76 -1.91
CA ALA A 154 -4.23 -8.28 -1.56
C ALA A 154 -4.06 -9.57 -0.73
N PHE A 155 -4.43 -9.48 0.54
CA PHE A 155 -4.22 -10.53 1.54
C PHE A 155 -5.46 -11.40 1.74
N PRO A 156 -5.31 -12.70 2.02
CA PRO A 156 -6.43 -13.57 2.34
C PRO A 156 -6.79 -13.56 3.83
N PHE A 157 -6.24 -12.61 4.58
CA PHE A 157 -6.46 -12.36 6.00
C PHE A 157 -6.27 -10.86 6.27
N ILE A 158 -6.80 -10.36 7.38
CA ILE A 158 -6.52 -9.00 7.84
C ILE A 158 -5.16 -8.97 8.52
N PRO A 159 -4.20 -8.11 8.11
CA PRO A 159 -2.90 -8.06 8.75
C PRO A 159 -3.00 -7.66 10.25
N PRO A 160 -2.10 -8.15 11.13
CA PRO A 160 -2.28 -8.08 12.59
C PRO A 160 -2.45 -6.66 13.17
N VAL A 161 -1.69 -5.69 12.66
CA VAL A 161 -1.81 -4.29 13.10
C VAL A 161 -3.19 -3.73 12.75
N LEU A 162 -3.68 -4.02 11.55
CA LEU A 162 -4.98 -3.55 11.07
C LEU A 162 -6.13 -4.26 11.79
N GLU A 163 -5.99 -5.55 12.06
CA GLU A 163 -6.94 -6.29 12.90
C GLU A 163 -7.05 -5.65 14.29
N ARG A 164 -5.91 -5.25 14.88
CA ARG A 164 -5.89 -4.56 16.16
C ARG A 164 -6.54 -3.17 16.10
N GLU A 165 -6.29 -2.40 15.04
CA GLU A 165 -6.94 -1.10 14.83
C GLU A 165 -8.47 -1.24 14.72
N ILE A 166 -8.95 -2.21 13.94
CA ILE A 166 -10.39 -2.53 13.83
C ILE A 166 -10.97 -2.89 15.20
N GLN A 167 -10.31 -3.76 15.96
CA GLN A 167 -10.78 -4.12 17.32
C GLN A 167 -10.90 -2.89 18.23
N GLN A 168 -9.93 -1.97 18.21
CA GLN A 168 -9.99 -0.76 19.02
C GLN A 168 -11.07 0.21 18.55
N ALA A 169 -11.23 0.38 17.23
CA ALA A 169 -12.29 1.20 16.66
C ALA A 169 -13.68 0.66 17.03
N THR A 170 -13.92 -0.65 16.89
CA THR A 170 -15.18 -1.31 17.29
C THR A 170 -15.44 -1.19 18.78
N ALA A 171 -14.42 -1.37 19.64
CA ALA A 171 -14.59 -1.22 21.09
C ALA A 171 -14.91 0.23 21.49
N HIS A 172 -14.31 1.21 20.82
CA HIS A 172 -14.60 2.63 21.04
C HIS A 172 -16.02 3.00 20.60
N GLU A 173 -16.44 2.52 19.43
CA GLU A 173 -17.80 2.71 18.94
C GLU A 173 -18.83 2.09 19.88
N ALA A 174 -18.63 0.85 20.33
CA ALA A 174 -19.52 0.19 21.29
C ALA A 174 -19.66 0.97 22.63
N ARG A 175 -18.59 1.64 23.05
CA ARG A 175 -18.56 2.41 24.31
C ARG A 175 -19.14 3.83 24.18
N THR A 176 -18.98 4.47 23.02
CA THR A 176 -19.25 5.92 22.86
C THR A 176 -20.32 6.24 21.83
N GLY A 177 -20.70 5.29 20.97
CA GLY A 177 -21.56 5.51 19.81
C GLY A 177 -20.92 6.33 18.68
N ARG A 178 -19.61 6.57 18.72
CA ARG A 178 -18.89 7.41 17.75
C ARG A 178 -17.71 6.67 17.12
N CYS A 179 -17.33 7.08 15.92
CA CYS A 179 -16.15 6.56 15.24
C CYS A 179 -14.85 7.07 15.90
N LEU A 180 -13.94 6.15 16.23
CA LEU A 180 -12.65 6.47 16.85
C LEU A 180 -11.80 7.43 15.98
N PHE A 181 -11.72 7.18 14.68
CA PHE A 181 -10.93 8.00 13.75
C PHE A 181 -11.49 9.43 13.63
N CYS A 182 -12.82 9.58 13.62
CA CYS A 182 -13.48 10.89 13.60
C CYS A 182 -13.24 11.66 14.90
N ASP A 183 -13.30 10.99 16.06
CA ASP A 183 -13.01 11.60 17.36
C ASP A 183 -11.54 12.05 17.46
N ILE A 184 -10.59 11.22 16.99
CA ILE A 184 -9.16 11.59 16.90
C ILE A 184 -8.99 12.85 16.06
N LEU A 185 -9.57 12.89 14.86
CA LEU A 185 -9.46 14.04 13.98
C LEU A 185 -10.08 15.31 14.60
N ALA A 186 -11.22 15.18 15.28
CA ALA A 186 -11.85 16.32 15.95
C ALA A 186 -10.99 16.88 17.10
N GLU A 187 -10.36 16.01 17.89
CA GLU A 187 -9.44 16.40 18.95
C GLU A 187 -8.20 17.13 18.39
N GLU A 188 -7.56 16.56 17.36
CA GLU A 188 -6.36 17.14 16.75
C GLU A 188 -6.64 18.50 16.09
N ARG A 189 -7.81 18.66 15.46
CA ARG A 189 -8.24 19.96 14.90
C ARG A 189 -8.58 20.99 15.97
N THR A 190 -9.09 20.55 17.12
CA THR A 190 -9.40 21.45 18.25
C THR A 190 -8.11 21.95 18.92
N ASP A 191 -7.12 21.06 19.11
CA ASP A 191 -5.81 21.43 19.65
C ASP A 191 -5.01 22.30 18.66
N GLY A 192 -4.95 21.89 17.39
CA GLY A 192 -4.32 22.64 16.30
C GLY A 192 -2.79 22.56 16.27
N ARG A 193 -2.10 22.26 17.39
CA ARG A 193 -0.62 22.29 17.46
C ARG A 193 0.08 21.23 16.61
N ARG A 194 -0.61 20.14 16.27
CA ARG A 194 -0.08 19.01 15.50
C ARG A 194 -0.60 18.96 14.06
N MET A 195 -1.41 19.93 13.66
CA MET A 195 -1.92 20.03 12.30
C MET A 195 -0.79 20.43 11.34
N VAL A 196 -0.68 19.71 10.23
CA VAL A 196 0.33 19.94 9.19
C VAL A 196 -0.31 20.65 7.99
N ALA A 197 -1.44 20.15 7.51
CA ALA A 197 -2.18 20.73 6.39
C ALA A 197 -3.65 20.30 6.44
N GLU A 198 -4.53 21.08 5.83
CA GLU A 198 -5.95 20.73 5.69
C GLU A 198 -6.50 21.29 4.37
N ASN A 199 -7.44 20.57 3.75
CA ASN A 199 -8.27 21.07 2.65
C ASN A 199 -9.74 20.65 2.88
N ASP A 200 -10.61 20.83 1.90
CA ASP A 200 -12.05 20.59 2.06
C ASP A 200 -12.38 19.13 2.40
N GLY A 201 -11.67 18.16 1.82
CA GLY A 201 -11.89 16.73 2.02
C GLY A 201 -11.02 16.06 3.09
N PHE A 202 -9.81 16.55 3.37
CA PHE A 202 -8.80 15.83 4.16
C PHE A 202 -8.01 16.74 5.10
N ALA A 203 -7.44 16.12 6.13
CA ALA A 203 -6.57 16.74 7.12
C ALA A 203 -5.34 15.87 7.35
N ALA A 204 -4.17 16.51 7.39
CA ALA A 204 -2.88 15.91 7.68
C ALA A 204 -2.36 16.43 9.02
N PHE A 205 -1.95 15.53 9.90
CA PHE A 205 -1.48 15.88 11.24
C PHE A 205 -0.43 14.87 11.73
N VAL A 206 0.43 15.32 12.64
CA VAL A 206 1.31 14.43 13.40
C VAL A 206 0.47 13.81 14.51
N PRO A 207 0.19 12.49 14.52
CA PRO A 207 -0.65 11.92 15.56
C PRO A 207 0.01 12.10 16.93
N PHE A 208 -0.79 12.37 17.98
CA PHE A 208 -0.30 12.40 19.37
C PHE A 208 0.50 11.14 19.75
N PHE A 209 0.19 10.01 19.11
CA PHE A 209 0.83 8.70 19.30
C PHE A 209 1.84 8.35 18.19
N ALA A 210 2.45 9.34 17.54
CA ALA A 210 3.50 9.14 16.54
C ALA A 210 4.64 8.25 17.06
N ARG A 211 5.03 7.27 16.24
CA ARG A 211 6.14 6.33 16.50
C ARG A 211 7.42 6.73 15.77
N TRP A 212 7.29 7.51 14.69
CA TRP A 212 8.43 8.05 13.94
C TRP A 212 8.55 9.57 14.12
N PRO A 213 9.77 10.15 14.04
CA PRO A 213 9.98 11.58 14.29
C PRO A 213 9.15 12.53 13.42
N TYR A 214 8.83 12.12 12.19
CA TYR A 214 8.06 12.89 11.22
C TYR A 214 6.86 12.09 10.68
N GLU A 215 6.25 11.26 11.54
CA GLU A 215 5.04 10.53 11.18
C GLU A 215 3.88 11.50 10.93
N VAL A 216 3.19 11.35 9.79
CA VAL A 216 2.00 12.13 9.44
C VAL A 216 0.88 11.17 9.07
N HIS A 217 -0.29 11.38 9.66
CA HIS A 217 -1.53 10.69 9.28
C HIS A 217 -2.38 11.63 8.46
N ILE A 218 -2.99 11.11 7.38
CA ILE A 218 -3.94 11.85 6.54
C ILE A 218 -5.30 11.19 6.70
N PHE A 219 -6.24 11.88 7.35
CA PHE A 219 -7.61 11.40 7.53
C PHE A 219 -8.58 12.19 6.65
N SER A 220 -9.62 11.51 6.19
CA SER A 220 -10.76 12.17 5.57
C SER A 220 -11.56 12.94 6.63
N ARG A 221 -12.05 14.11 6.25
CA ARG A 221 -12.90 14.93 7.12
C ARG A 221 -14.32 14.39 7.21
N ARG A 222 -14.79 13.74 6.14
CA ARG A 222 -16.03 12.95 6.14
C ARG A 222 -15.73 11.54 6.63
N HIS A 223 -16.70 10.96 7.34
CA HIS A 223 -16.67 9.55 7.71
C HIS A 223 -16.83 8.68 6.45
N ILE A 224 -15.76 7.98 6.06
CA ILE A 224 -15.69 7.06 4.91
C ILE A 224 -14.85 5.86 5.30
N GLY A 225 -15.21 4.68 4.80
CA GLY A 225 -14.52 3.42 5.10
C GLY A 225 -13.40 3.10 4.11
N ALA A 226 -13.55 3.47 2.83
CA ALA A 226 -12.56 3.16 1.80
C ALA A 226 -12.55 4.14 0.61
N MET A 227 -11.48 4.06 -0.21
CA MET A 227 -11.29 4.89 -1.41
C MET A 227 -12.44 4.86 -2.43
N PRO A 228 -13.17 3.75 -2.65
CA PRO A 228 -14.33 3.74 -3.56
C PRO A 228 -15.48 4.66 -3.14
N GLU A 229 -15.52 5.10 -1.88
CA GLU A 229 -16.54 6.04 -1.38
C GLU A 229 -16.17 7.51 -1.62
N PHE A 230 -14.99 7.79 -2.21
CA PHE A 230 -14.56 9.14 -2.51
C PHE A 230 -15.47 9.74 -3.60
N THR A 231 -15.93 10.97 -3.36
CA THR A 231 -16.47 11.81 -4.41
C THR A 231 -15.37 12.28 -5.35
N ALA A 232 -15.73 12.78 -6.53
CA ALA A 232 -14.76 13.38 -7.45
C ALA A 232 -13.97 14.55 -6.82
N ALA A 233 -14.60 15.32 -5.94
CA ALA A 233 -13.96 16.38 -5.18
C ALA A 233 -12.94 15.82 -4.17
N GLU A 234 -13.31 14.79 -3.41
CA GLU A 234 -12.41 14.13 -2.46
C GLU A 234 -11.24 13.44 -3.15
N CYS A 235 -11.42 12.85 -4.34
CA CYS A 235 -10.29 12.34 -5.13
C CYS A 235 -9.28 13.45 -5.46
N ALA A 236 -9.76 14.65 -5.82
CA ALA A 236 -8.91 15.80 -6.10
C ALA A 236 -8.25 16.35 -4.81
N ASP A 237 -8.98 16.38 -3.70
CA ASP A 237 -8.47 16.79 -2.40
C ASP A 237 -7.42 15.85 -1.85
N PHE A 238 -7.62 14.54 -2.00
CA PHE A 238 -6.64 13.54 -1.57
C PHE A 238 -5.34 13.68 -2.37
N ALA A 239 -5.44 13.87 -3.69
CA ALA A 239 -4.29 14.16 -4.55
C ALA A 239 -3.55 15.45 -4.12
N ARG A 240 -4.30 16.51 -3.77
CA ARG A 240 -3.71 17.77 -3.29
C ARG A 240 -3.00 17.60 -1.96
N ILE A 241 -3.63 16.98 -0.97
CA ILE A 241 -3.05 16.87 0.38
C ILE A 241 -1.84 15.94 0.39
N LEU A 242 -1.86 14.84 -0.38
CA LEU A 242 -0.69 13.98 -0.56
C LEU A 242 0.49 14.75 -1.15
N LYS A 243 0.25 15.59 -2.17
CA LYS A 243 1.31 16.42 -2.74
C LYS A 243 1.81 17.51 -1.79
N THR A 244 0.96 18.01 -0.88
CA THR A 244 1.38 18.99 0.12
C THR A 244 2.24 18.36 1.22
N VAL A 245 1.96 17.11 1.59
CA VAL A 245 2.66 16.40 2.67
C VAL A 245 4.01 15.81 2.20
N LEU A 246 4.11 15.37 0.95
CA LEU A 246 5.31 14.75 0.36
C LEU A 246 6.26 15.77 -0.29
#